data_AF-A0A661LRC2-F1
#
_entry.id   AF-A0A661LRC2-F1
#
_cell.length_a   1.000
_cell.length_b   1.000
_cell.length_c   1.000
_cell.angle_alpha   90.00
_cell.angle_beta   90.00
_cell.angle_gamma   90.00
#
_symmetry.space_group_name_H-M   'P 1'
#
loop_
_entity.id
_entity.type
_entity.pdbx_description
1 polymer ?
#
loop_
_entity_poly.entity_id
_entity_poly.type
_entity_poly.pdbx_seq_one_letter_code
_entity_poly.pdbx_strand_id
1 'polypeptide(L)'
;HLYNENRDKAKALYELRTSDPPLISGTEIAKILTVGMSLPVSESNELFDEVLGEFRQKKGTPLQKAPRIMVDGACMDNIDFVKLVEDSGANVVVDSLCIGTRDYWPNADVGGDPVDALAHRYLDKINCPRTYREKAGETYDEDLKSRFGDIGFLSKEFKVDGVILYIYKYCDPFGFEVPARKAYLDSIKMPVLYLEDEYSAGTIGRLRTRIQAFLEMIE
;
A
#
# COMPACT_ATOMS: atom_id res chain seq x y z
N HIS A 1 17.39 1.38 -15.64
CA HIS A 1 16.82 0.13 -16.17
C HIS A 1 16.62 -0.92 -15.09
N LEU A 2 17.68 -1.45 -14.46
CA LEU A 2 17.58 -2.52 -13.45
C LEU A 2 16.59 -2.24 -12.29
N TYR A 3 16.60 -1.03 -11.74
CA TYR A 3 15.65 -0.63 -10.69
C TYR A 3 14.21 -0.44 -11.20
N ASN A 4 14.00 -0.05 -12.47
CA ASN A 4 12.63 0.02 -13.01
C ASN A 4 12.09 -1.38 -13.26
N GLU A 5 12.92 -2.31 -13.71
CA GLU A 5 12.55 -3.73 -13.81
C GLU A 5 12.11 -4.29 -12.45
N ASN A 6 12.83 -3.97 -11.37
CA ASN A 6 12.45 -4.35 -10.02
C ASN A 6 11.06 -3.82 -9.62
N ARG A 7 10.78 -2.57 -9.96
CA ARG A 7 9.49 -1.92 -9.73
C ARG A 7 8.36 -2.55 -10.53
N ASP A 8 8.61 -2.85 -11.80
CA ASP A 8 7.64 -3.53 -12.67
C ASP A 8 7.35 -4.95 -12.17
N LYS A 9 8.36 -5.67 -11.68
CA LYS A 9 8.20 -6.99 -11.04
C LYS A 9 7.42 -6.91 -9.73
N ALA A 10 7.72 -5.93 -8.88
CA ALA A 10 6.94 -5.69 -7.67
C ALA A 10 5.48 -5.41 -8.03
N LYS A 11 5.20 -4.58 -9.04
CA LYS A 11 3.85 -4.35 -9.56
C LYS A 11 3.17 -5.63 -10.02
N ALA A 12 3.85 -6.51 -10.74
CA ALA A 12 3.31 -7.81 -11.13
C ALA A 12 2.96 -8.70 -9.92
N LEU A 13 3.71 -8.63 -8.81
CA LEU A 13 3.36 -9.31 -7.57
C LEU A 13 2.07 -8.77 -6.96
N TYR A 14 1.85 -7.45 -7.00
CA TYR A 14 0.58 -6.87 -6.58
C TYR A 14 -0.57 -7.34 -7.46
N GLU A 15 -0.39 -7.44 -8.78
CA GLU A 15 -1.43 -7.85 -9.73
C GLU A 15 -2.01 -9.24 -9.43
N LEU A 16 -1.26 -10.12 -8.76
CA LEU A 16 -1.75 -11.42 -8.25
C LEU A 16 -2.93 -11.28 -7.27
N ARG A 17 -3.16 -10.09 -6.71
CA ARG A 17 -4.26 -9.79 -5.78
C ARG A 17 -5.44 -9.08 -6.42
N THR A 18 -5.44 -8.86 -7.74
CA THR A 18 -6.57 -8.25 -8.48
C THR A 18 -7.76 -9.21 -8.65
N SER A 19 -7.52 -10.52 -8.59
CA SER A 19 -8.59 -11.53 -8.58
C SER A 19 -9.38 -11.49 -7.27
N ASP A 20 -10.62 -12.00 -7.32
CA ASP A 20 -11.48 -12.13 -6.15
C ASP A 20 -12.02 -13.57 -6.06
N PRO A 21 -11.52 -14.41 -5.15
CA PRO A 21 -10.48 -14.13 -4.14
C PRO A 21 -9.05 -13.91 -4.71
N PRO A 22 -8.16 -13.21 -3.97
CA PRO A 22 -6.78 -12.97 -4.40
C PRO A 22 -5.96 -14.27 -4.45
N LEU A 23 -4.92 -14.34 -5.29
CA LEU A 23 -4.08 -15.55 -5.42
C LEU A 23 -3.05 -15.72 -4.29
N ILE A 24 -2.62 -14.61 -3.72
CA ILE A 24 -1.60 -14.51 -2.66
C ILE A 24 -2.11 -13.59 -1.55
N SER A 25 -1.77 -13.90 -0.31
CA SER A 25 -2.20 -13.07 0.84
C SER A 25 -1.42 -11.75 0.88
N GLY A 26 -2.00 -10.73 1.49
CA GLY A 26 -1.29 -9.50 1.79
C GLY A 26 -0.11 -9.73 2.73
N THR A 27 -0.24 -10.67 3.68
CA THR A 27 0.85 -11.06 4.58
C THR A 27 2.05 -11.62 3.82
N GLU A 28 1.83 -12.47 2.82
CA GLU A 28 2.91 -13.01 1.98
C GLU A 28 3.57 -11.92 1.14
N ILE A 29 2.79 -11.03 0.52
CA ILE A 29 3.36 -9.89 -0.23
C ILE A 29 4.18 -8.98 0.68
N ALA A 30 3.69 -8.64 1.87
CA ALA A 30 4.43 -7.82 2.82
C ALA A 30 5.79 -8.45 3.17
N LYS A 31 5.84 -9.78 3.37
CA LYS A 31 7.09 -10.52 3.59
C LYS A 31 8.02 -10.43 2.38
N ILE A 32 7.51 -10.72 1.19
CA ILE A 32 8.29 -10.72 -0.05
C ILE A 32 8.92 -9.35 -0.30
N LEU A 33 8.14 -8.28 -0.17
CA LEU A 33 8.63 -6.91 -0.38
C LEU A 33 9.63 -6.48 0.69
N THR A 34 9.40 -6.85 1.95
CA THR A 34 10.36 -6.58 3.05
C THR A 34 11.71 -7.23 2.79
N VAL A 35 11.70 -8.51 2.35
CA VAL A 35 12.94 -9.21 1.98
C VAL A 35 13.55 -8.60 0.72
N GLY A 36 12.76 -8.36 -0.33
CA GLY A 36 13.24 -7.78 -1.59
C GLY A 36 13.93 -6.42 -1.40
N MET A 37 13.38 -5.56 -0.54
CA MET A 37 13.98 -4.26 -0.20
C MET A 37 15.29 -4.39 0.59
N SER A 38 15.53 -5.53 1.23
CA SER A 38 16.74 -5.81 2.03
C SER A 38 17.87 -6.45 1.22
N LEU A 39 17.62 -6.82 -0.03
CA LEU A 39 18.60 -7.47 -0.92
C LEU A 39 19.17 -6.47 -1.94
N PRO A 40 20.36 -6.75 -2.51
CA PRO A 40 20.79 -6.11 -3.75
C PRO A 40 19.71 -6.25 -4.83
N VAL A 41 19.50 -5.18 -5.62
CA VAL A 41 18.37 -5.12 -6.58
C VAL A 41 18.36 -6.27 -7.60
N SER A 42 19.53 -6.80 -7.98
CA SER A 42 19.62 -7.98 -8.86
C SER A 42 19.08 -9.25 -8.18
N GLU A 43 19.43 -9.48 -6.92
CA GLU A 43 18.94 -10.62 -6.13
C GLU A 43 17.46 -10.46 -5.80
N SER A 44 16.99 -9.24 -5.54
CA SER A 44 15.55 -8.96 -5.41
C SER A 44 14.79 -9.24 -6.71
N ASN A 45 15.37 -8.94 -7.87
CA ASN A 45 14.77 -9.25 -9.16
C ASN A 45 14.66 -10.75 -9.40
N GLU A 46 15.66 -11.53 -9.01
CA GLU A 46 15.65 -12.98 -9.07
C GLU A 46 14.58 -13.56 -8.14
N LEU A 47 14.53 -13.09 -6.88
CA LEU A 47 13.48 -13.48 -5.92
C LEU A 47 12.08 -13.20 -6.46
N PHE A 48 11.83 -12.02 -7.05
CA PHE A 48 10.52 -11.69 -7.59
C PHE A 48 10.16 -12.55 -8.80
N ASP A 49 11.12 -12.89 -9.66
CA ASP A 49 10.91 -13.81 -10.78
C ASP A 49 10.56 -15.23 -10.32
N GLU A 50 11.25 -15.73 -9.28
CA GLU A 50 10.97 -17.04 -8.68
C GLU A 50 9.53 -17.10 -8.17
N VAL A 51 9.12 -16.12 -7.35
CA VAL A 51 7.74 -16.05 -6.83
C VAL A 51 6.73 -15.95 -7.96
N LEU A 52 6.92 -15.03 -8.92
CA LEU A 52 6.01 -14.91 -10.07
C LEU A 52 5.93 -16.21 -10.88
N GLY A 53 7.05 -16.94 -11.00
CA GLY A 53 7.14 -18.24 -11.67
C GLY A 53 6.27 -19.30 -11.01
N GLU A 54 6.24 -19.36 -9.67
CA GLU A 54 5.39 -20.28 -8.91
C GLU A 54 3.89 -20.01 -9.16
N PHE A 55 3.49 -18.74 -9.18
CA PHE A 55 2.09 -18.37 -9.35
C PHE A 55 1.58 -18.53 -10.79
N ARG A 56 2.46 -18.51 -11.81
CA ARG A 56 2.07 -18.83 -13.20
C ARG A 56 1.55 -20.26 -13.35
N GLN A 57 1.99 -21.19 -12.49
CA GLN A 57 1.63 -22.60 -12.57
C GLN A 57 0.48 -22.98 -11.61
N LYS A 58 0.15 -22.09 -10.66
CA LYS A 58 -0.84 -22.35 -9.62
C LYS A 58 -2.25 -22.31 -10.19
N LYS A 59 -3.05 -23.34 -9.91
CA LYS A 59 -4.48 -23.37 -10.27
C LYS A 59 -5.32 -23.02 -9.04
N GLY A 60 -5.99 -21.87 -9.12
CA GLY A 60 -6.86 -21.39 -8.05
C GLY A 60 -6.11 -20.78 -6.87
N THR A 61 -6.85 -20.42 -5.84
CA THR A 61 -6.32 -19.81 -4.61
C THR A 61 -6.82 -20.56 -3.38
N PRO A 62 -5.97 -20.73 -2.34
CA PRO A 62 -6.42 -21.23 -1.05
C PRO A 62 -7.22 -20.19 -0.26
N LEU A 63 -7.19 -18.92 -0.68
CA LEU A 63 -7.85 -17.82 0.01
C LEU A 63 -9.35 -17.80 -0.29
N GLN A 64 -10.11 -17.36 0.72
CA GLN A 64 -11.56 -17.21 0.61
C GLN A 64 -11.91 -15.77 0.21
N LYS A 65 -13.09 -15.62 -0.38
CA LYS A 65 -13.66 -14.30 -0.61
C LYS A 65 -13.96 -13.64 0.74
N ALA A 66 -13.55 -12.40 0.88
CA ALA A 66 -13.68 -11.59 2.10
C ALA A 66 -13.54 -10.11 1.71
N PRO A 67 -13.98 -9.15 2.55
CA PRO A 67 -13.79 -7.73 2.32
C PRO A 67 -12.34 -7.40 1.95
N ARG A 68 -12.17 -6.57 0.93
CA ARG A 68 -10.88 -6.24 0.30
C ARG A 68 -10.37 -4.93 0.87
N ILE A 69 -9.27 -5.00 1.60
CA ILE A 69 -8.74 -3.88 2.38
C ILE A 69 -7.49 -3.32 1.72
N MET A 70 -7.43 -1.98 1.68
CA MET A 70 -6.17 -1.25 1.50
C MET A 70 -5.64 -0.82 2.85
N VAL A 71 -4.33 -0.99 3.06
CA VAL A 71 -3.64 -0.34 4.19
C VAL A 71 -2.95 0.93 3.71
N ASP A 72 -3.38 2.09 4.21
CA ASP A 72 -2.71 3.37 3.98
C ASP A 72 -1.94 3.78 5.24
N GLY A 73 -0.74 4.29 5.08
CA GLY A 73 0.08 4.71 6.21
C GLY A 73 1.51 5.05 5.85
N ALA A 74 2.34 5.13 6.88
CA ALA A 74 3.74 5.50 6.78
C ALA A 74 4.63 4.32 6.32
N CYS A 75 5.81 4.19 6.92
CA CYS A 75 6.64 3.01 6.78
C CYS A 75 6.11 1.95 7.74
N MET A 76 5.40 0.93 7.26
CA MET A 76 4.96 -0.20 8.08
C MET A 76 5.59 -1.48 7.55
N ASP A 77 6.60 -1.95 8.27
CA ASP A 77 7.29 -3.24 8.11
C ASP A 77 6.70 -4.35 9.03
N ASN A 78 5.72 -3.99 9.85
CA ASN A 78 5.07 -4.94 10.76
C ASN A 78 4.13 -5.88 10.02
N ILE A 79 4.67 -7.01 9.57
CA ILE A 79 3.93 -8.09 8.91
C ILE A 79 2.78 -8.61 9.80
N ASP A 80 2.94 -8.60 11.13
CA ASP A 80 1.90 -9.10 12.05
C ASP A 80 0.65 -8.23 12.03
N PHE A 81 0.75 -6.95 11.67
CA PHE A 81 -0.43 -6.11 11.49
C PHE A 81 -1.25 -6.52 10.25
N VAL A 82 -0.58 -6.76 9.13
CA VAL A 82 -1.25 -7.25 7.91
C VAL A 82 -1.91 -8.60 8.19
N LYS A 83 -1.19 -9.49 8.88
CA LYS A 83 -1.72 -10.77 9.34
C LYS A 83 -2.91 -10.59 10.27
N LEU A 84 -2.88 -9.62 11.19
CA LEU A 84 -4.00 -9.34 12.09
C LEU A 84 -5.27 -8.93 11.33
N VAL A 85 -5.13 -8.11 10.30
CA VAL A 85 -6.25 -7.71 9.43
C VAL A 85 -6.81 -8.94 8.71
N GLU A 86 -5.95 -9.78 8.14
CA GLU A 86 -6.39 -10.99 7.41
C GLU A 86 -7.00 -12.05 8.35
N ASP A 87 -6.40 -12.29 9.52
CA ASP A 87 -6.93 -13.14 10.59
C ASP A 87 -8.28 -12.64 11.14
N SER A 88 -8.62 -11.36 10.92
CA SER A 88 -9.89 -10.77 11.32
C SER A 88 -11.01 -10.99 10.29
N GLY A 89 -10.71 -11.64 9.16
CA GLY A 89 -11.70 -12.00 8.14
C GLY A 89 -11.70 -11.08 6.91
N ALA A 90 -10.54 -10.55 6.52
CA ALA A 90 -10.40 -9.69 5.35
C ALA A 90 -9.24 -10.15 4.44
N ASN A 91 -9.18 -9.61 3.22
CA ASN A 91 -8.05 -9.77 2.31
C ASN A 91 -7.33 -8.41 2.16
N VAL A 92 -6.04 -8.33 2.50
CA VAL A 92 -5.27 -7.11 2.24
C VAL A 92 -4.73 -7.15 0.81
N VAL A 93 -5.36 -6.41 -0.09
CA VAL A 93 -5.17 -6.55 -1.54
C VAL A 93 -4.19 -5.53 -2.13
N VAL A 94 -4.01 -4.41 -1.45
CA VAL A 94 -3.09 -3.34 -1.85
C VAL A 94 -2.74 -2.49 -0.63
N ASP A 95 -1.74 -1.64 -0.78
CA ASP A 95 -1.34 -0.69 0.25
C ASP A 95 -0.96 0.65 -0.39
N SER A 96 -0.85 1.69 0.43
CA SER A 96 -0.09 2.91 0.15
C SER A 96 0.93 3.08 1.28
N LEU A 97 2.04 2.36 1.17
CA LEU A 97 3.11 2.31 2.18
C LEU A 97 4.48 2.54 1.55
N CYS A 98 5.45 2.98 2.37
CA CYS A 98 6.83 3.19 1.92
C CYS A 98 7.55 1.92 1.49
N ILE A 99 7.21 0.76 2.08
CA ILE A 99 7.73 -0.57 1.73
C ILE A 99 6.75 -1.29 0.79
N GLY A 100 6.14 -0.52 -0.11
CA GLY A 100 5.03 -0.98 -0.93
C GLY A 100 4.81 -0.10 -2.13
N THR A 101 3.55 0.12 -2.49
CA THR A 101 3.21 0.78 -3.76
C THR A 101 3.82 2.17 -3.88
N ARG A 102 3.99 2.92 -2.78
CA ARG A 102 4.51 4.29 -2.81
C ARG A 102 5.92 4.38 -3.40
N ASP A 103 6.77 3.39 -3.15
CA ASP A 103 8.10 3.34 -3.75
C ASP A 103 8.11 2.53 -5.06
N TYR A 104 7.34 1.43 -5.13
CA TYR A 104 7.40 0.53 -6.28
C TYR A 104 6.61 0.99 -7.51
N TRP A 105 5.54 1.78 -7.38
CA TRP A 105 4.76 2.23 -8.56
C TRP A 105 5.48 3.23 -9.47
N PRO A 106 6.11 4.29 -8.95
CA PRO A 106 6.70 5.31 -9.81
C PRO A 106 8.06 4.88 -10.37
N ASN A 107 8.14 4.74 -11.70
CA ASN A 107 9.40 4.52 -12.42
C ASN A 107 10.19 5.83 -12.64
N ALA A 108 11.52 5.69 -12.70
CA ALA A 108 12.39 6.78 -13.16
C ALA A 108 12.30 6.90 -14.68
N ASP A 109 12.42 8.13 -15.20
CA ASP A 109 12.36 8.38 -16.64
C ASP A 109 13.59 7.79 -17.36
N VAL A 110 13.40 7.38 -18.62
CA VAL A 110 14.43 6.71 -19.44
C VAL A 110 14.87 7.62 -20.57
N GLY A 111 16.17 7.63 -20.88
CA GLY A 111 16.72 8.31 -22.07
C GLY A 111 17.19 9.75 -21.87
N GLY A 112 17.20 10.26 -20.63
CA GLY A 112 17.73 11.58 -20.25
C GLY A 112 18.91 11.50 -19.28
N ASP A 113 19.24 12.63 -18.62
CA ASP A 113 20.23 12.66 -17.53
C ASP A 113 19.74 11.77 -16.38
N PRO A 114 20.51 10.73 -15.98
CA PRO A 114 20.14 9.86 -14.87
C PRO A 114 19.91 10.60 -13.55
N VAL A 115 20.65 11.69 -13.27
CA VAL A 115 20.49 12.44 -12.02
C VAL A 115 19.15 13.16 -12.00
N ASP A 116 18.78 13.83 -13.10
CA ASP A 116 17.49 14.50 -13.24
C ASP A 116 16.33 13.49 -13.19
N ALA A 117 16.46 12.35 -13.88
CA ALA A 117 15.44 11.30 -13.88
C ALA A 117 15.20 10.73 -12.48
N LEU A 118 16.26 10.56 -11.69
CA LEU A 118 16.17 10.12 -10.30
C LEU A 118 15.57 11.22 -9.42
N ALA A 119 16.04 12.46 -9.53
CA ALA A 119 15.51 13.59 -8.77
C ALA A 119 14.00 13.77 -9.01
N HIS A 120 13.57 13.72 -10.27
CA HIS A 120 12.16 13.81 -10.66
C HIS A 120 11.35 12.66 -10.04
N ARG A 121 11.84 11.41 -10.10
CA ARG A 121 11.15 10.30 -9.43
C ARG A 121 11.00 10.54 -7.92
N TYR A 122 12.09 10.88 -7.23
CA TYR A 122 12.11 10.99 -5.77
C TYR A 122 11.30 12.17 -5.24
N LEU A 123 11.36 13.31 -5.93
CA LEU A 123 10.76 14.57 -5.45
C LEU A 123 9.35 14.79 -5.99
N ASP A 124 9.07 14.38 -7.23
CA ASP A 124 7.77 14.63 -7.86
C ASP A 124 6.86 13.39 -7.88
N LYS A 125 7.39 12.20 -8.22
CA LYS A 125 6.53 11.01 -8.41
C LYS A 125 6.22 10.23 -7.13
N ILE A 126 7.11 10.23 -6.13
CA ILE A 126 6.85 9.57 -4.84
C ILE A 126 5.95 10.45 -3.97
N ASN A 127 4.71 10.02 -3.81
CA ASN A 127 3.71 10.74 -3.02
C ASN A 127 3.84 10.41 -1.51
N CYS A 128 4.77 11.09 -0.83
CA CYS A 128 5.04 10.88 0.60
C CYS A 128 4.90 12.20 1.39
N PRO A 129 4.28 12.19 2.59
CA PRO A 129 4.11 13.39 3.43
C PRO A 129 5.42 14.02 3.91
N ARG A 130 6.55 13.30 3.80
CA ARG A 130 7.88 13.83 4.09
C ARG A 130 8.34 14.89 3.08
N THR A 131 7.71 14.94 1.90
CA THR A 131 8.07 15.84 0.82
C THR A 131 7.04 16.95 0.76
N TYR A 132 7.49 18.19 0.93
CA TYR A 132 6.62 19.35 0.75
C TYR A 132 6.13 19.41 -0.71
N ARG A 133 4.83 19.61 -0.87
CA ARG A 133 4.20 19.84 -2.17
C ARG A 133 3.38 21.12 -2.08
N GLU A 134 3.52 21.97 -3.08
CA GLU A 134 2.67 23.14 -3.19
C GLU A 134 1.22 22.72 -3.43
N LYS A 135 0.28 23.56 -2.97
CA LYS A 135 -1.14 23.33 -3.21
C LYS A 135 -1.38 23.26 -4.72
N ALA A 136 -2.08 22.22 -5.17
CA ALA A 136 -2.49 22.09 -6.56
C ALA A 136 -3.98 22.42 -6.73
N GLY A 137 -4.32 23.10 -7.82
CA GLY A 137 -5.70 23.49 -8.12
C GLY A 137 -6.22 24.68 -7.30
N GLU A 138 -7.45 25.09 -7.61
CA GLU A 138 -8.10 26.25 -7.00
C GLU A 138 -8.90 25.85 -5.76
N THR A 139 -9.51 24.67 -5.79
CA THR A 139 -10.38 24.14 -4.73
C THR A 139 -9.65 23.20 -3.77
N TYR A 140 -10.26 22.93 -2.61
CA TYR A 140 -9.73 21.95 -1.67
C TYR A 140 -9.79 20.52 -2.25
N ASP A 141 -10.85 20.19 -2.99
CA ASP A 141 -11.00 18.86 -3.60
C ASP A 141 -9.96 18.58 -4.68
N GLU A 142 -9.57 19.60 -5.47
CA GLU A 142 -8.49 19.48 -6.44
C GLU A 142 -7.13 19.25 -5.76
N ASP A 143 -6.85 19.94 -4.66
CA ASP A 143 -5.64 19.74 -3.86
C ASP A 143 -5.60 18.32 -3.29
N LEU A 144 -6.70 17.88 -2.65
CA LEU A 144 -6.83 16.53 -2.12
C LEU A 144 -6.64 15.46 -3.20
N LYS A 145 -7.22 15.67 -4.38
CA LYS A 145 -7.07 14.74 -5.52
C LYS A 145 -5.63 14.72 -6.04
N SER A 146 -4.95 15.85 -6.07
CA SER A 146 -3.52 15.90 -6.43
C SER A 146 -2.66 15.16 -5.41
N ARG A 147 -3.00 15.26 -4.12
CA ARG A 147 -2.22 14.70 -3.01
C ARG A 147 -2.53 13.25 -2.71
N PHE A 148 -3.73 12.74 -3.01
CA PHE A 148 -4.16 11.40 -2.61
C PHE A 148 -4.81 10.62 -3.78
N GLY A 149 -4.68 11.13 -5.00
CA GLY A 149 -5.22 10.54 -6.22
C GLY A 149 -4.76 9.10 -6.46
N ASP A 150 -3.54 8.78 -6.04
CA ASP A 150 -2.96 7.43 -6.05
C ASP A 150 -3.79 6.44 -5.23
N ILE A 151 -4.22 6.81 -4.02
CA ILE A 151 -5.10 5.99 -3.17
C ILE A 151 -6.41 5.72 -3.91
N GLY A 152 -7.02 6.74 -4.51
CA GLY A 152 -8.28 6.57 -5.25
C GLY A 152 -8.13 5.70 -6.51
N PHE A 153 -6.98 5.78 -7.19
CA PHE A 153 -6.63 4.90 -8.30
C PHE A 153 -6.49 3.45 -7.83
N LEU A 154 -5.65 3.20 -6.82
CA LEU A 154 -5.42 1.87 -6.27
C LEU A 154 -6.70 1.25 -5.71
N SER A 155 -7.56 2.04 -5.05
CA SER A 155 -8.86 1.57 -4.56
C SER A 155 -9.73 1.01 -5.68
N LYS A 156 -9.73 1.64 -6.86
CA LYS A 156 -10.50 1.17 -8.03
C LYS A 156 -9.85 -0.06 -8.66
N GLU A 157 -8.55 -0.01 -8.94
CA GLU A 157 -7.82 -1.10 -9.59
C GLU A 157 -7.90 -2.41 -8.79
N PHE A 158 -7.80 -2.32 -7.47
CA PHE A 158 -7.82 -3.48 -6.57
C PHE A 158 -9.19 -3.79 -5.99
N LYS A 159 -10.25 -3.06 -6.40
CA LYS A 159 -11.63 -3.23 -5.92
C LYS A 159 -11.69 -3.25 -4.39
N VAL A 160 -11.19 -2.20 -3.78
CA VAL A 160 -11.10 -2.05 -2.32
C VAL A 160 -12.48 -1.72 -1.75
N ASP A 161 -12.88 -2.42 -0.70
CA ASP A 161 -14.14 -2.22 0.04
C ASP A 161 -13.95 -1.27 1.23
N GLY A 162 -12.74 -1.18 1.77
CA GLY A 162 -12.41 -0.28 2.87
C GLY A 162 -10.92 0.01 3.02
N VAL A 163 -10.60 1.15 3.61
CA VAL A 163 -9.22 1.57 3.88
C VAL A 163 -8.96 1.54 5.38
N ILE A 164 -7.87 0.91 5.80
CA ILE A 164 -7.34 1.06 7.14
C ILE A 164 -6.19 2.06 7.07
N LEU A 165 -6.43 3.26 7.60
CA LEU A 165 -5.40 4.29 7.78
C LEU A 165 -4.64 4.01 9.08
N TYR A 166 -3.47 3.39 8.97
CA TYR A 166 -2.65 2.93 10.08
C TYR A 166 -1.43 3.84 10.27
N ILE A 167 -1.40 4.54 11.41
CA ILE A 167 -0.36 5.52 11.73
C ILE A 167 0.38 5.12 12.99
N TYR A 168 1.72 5.20 12.98
CA TYR A 168 2.48 5.12 14.22
C TYR A 168 2.35 6.44 14.99
N LYS A 169 2.19 6.35 16.30
CA LYS A 169 2.26 7.52 17.18
C LYS A 169 3.53 8.30 16.93
N TYR A 170 3.41 9.62 16.93
CA TYR A 170 4.52 10.55 16.71
C TYR A 170 5.12 10.50 15.30
N CYS A 171 4.45 9.87 14.32
CA CYS A 171 4.75 10.07 12.91
C CYS A 171 4.12 11.39 12.43
N ASP A 172 4.68 12.52 12.84
CA ASP A 172 4.08 13.84 12.61
C ASP A 172 3.71 14.13 11.14
N PRO A 173 4.57 13.83 10.13
CA PRO A 173 4.22 14.10 8.73
C PRO A 173 2.93 13.39 8.30
N PHE A 174 2.73 12.14 8.71
CA PHE A 174 1.49 11.42 8.42
C PHE A 174 0.35 11.85 9.34
N GLY A 175 0.63 12.12 10.62
CA GLY A 175 -0.34 12.59 11.60
C GLY A 175 -1.03 13.88 11.16
N PHE A 176 -0.28 14.85 10.63
CA PHE A 176 -0.82 16.10 10.08
C PHE A 176 -1.70 15.89 8.85
N GLU A 177 -1.48 14.82 8.08
CA GLU A 177 -2.29 14.51 6.90
C GLU A 177 -3.55 13.70 7.18
N VAL A 178 -3.71 13.11 8.39
CA VAL A 178 -4.88 12.27 8.72
C VAL A 178 -6.21 12.97 8.38
N PRO A 179 -6.46 14.25 8.75
CA PRO A 179 -7.71 14.91 8.40
C PRO A 179 -7.93 15.04 6.89
N ALA A 180 -6.88 15.39 6.14
CA ALA A 180 -6.95 15.58 4.69
C ALA A 180 -7.14 14.25 3.95
N ARG A 181 -6.44 13.19 4.37
CA ARG A 181 -6.61 11.83 3.84
C ARG A 181 -8.02 11.30 4.08
N LYS A 182 -8.55 11.48 5.29
CA LYS A 182 -9.94 11.11 5.60
C LYS A 182 -10.94 11.90 4.77
N ALA A 183 -10.73 13.20 4.59
CA ALA A 183 -11.59 14.02 3.75
C ALA A 183 -11.58 13.56 2.28
N TYR A 184 -10.42 13.17 1.75
CA TYR A 184 -10.33 12.63 0.40
C TYR A 184 -11.02 11.27 0.26
N LEU A 185 -10.79 10.35 1.21
CA LEU A 185 -11.46 9.06 1.22
C LEU A 185 -12.99 9.20 1.31
N ASP A 186 -13.47 10.13 2.14
CA ASP A 186 -14.89 10.46 2.24
C ASP A 186 -15.45 11.05 0.94
N SER A 187 -14.71 11.93 0.26
CA SER A 187 -15.14 12.52 -1.01
C SER A 187 -15.30 11.48 -2.14
N ILE A 188 -14.55 10.37 -2.07
CA ILE A 188 -14.72 9.21 -2.95
C ILE A 188 -15.62 8.11 -2.36
N LYS A 189 -16.28 8.37 -1.23
CA LYS A 189 -17.18 7.45 -0.51
C LYS A 189 -16.52 6.14 -0.06
N MET A 190 -15.23 6.18 0.27
CA MET A 190 -14.46 5.04 0.73
C MET A 190 -14.53 4.93 2.26
N PRO A 191 -15.07 3.84 2.83
CA PRO A 191 -15.04 3.60 4.27
C PRO A 191 -13.61 3.60 4.80
N VAL A 192 -13.37 4.29 5.91
CA VAL A 192 -12.03 4.42 6.50
C VAL A 192 -12.02 4.14 8.00
N LEU A 193 -11.16 3.22 8.42
CA LEU A 193 -10.81 2.99 9.82
C LEU A 193 -9.46 3.64 10.12
N TYR A 194 -9.45 4.63 11.01
CA TYR A 194 -8.20 5.22 11.52
C TYR A 194 -7.71 4.46 12.75
N LEU A 195 -6.50 3.91 12.67
CA LEU A 195 -5.81 3.21 13.75
C LEU A 195 -4.48 3.91 14.05
N GLU A 196 -4.18 4.01 15.33
CA GLU A 196 -2.93 4.57 15.83
C GLU A 196 -2.26 3.58 16.79
N ASP A 197 -0.97 3.34 16.63
CA ASP A 197 -0.22 2.35 17.41
C ASP A 197 1.23 2.76 17.74
N GLU A 198 1.84 2.10 18.73
CA GLU A 198 3.21 2.33 19.21
C GLU A 198 4.18 1.17 18.88
N TYR A 199 3.83 0.25 17.97
CA TYR A 199 4.62 -0.95 17.68
C TYR A 199 4.73 -1.88 18.92
N SER A 200 3.62 -2.06 19.64
CA SER A 200 3.62 -2.83 20.90
C SER A 200 2.70 -4.04 20.80
N ALA A 201 3.20 -5.22 21.19
CA ALA A 201 2.40 -6.44 21.22
C ALA A 201 1.14 -6.32 22.12
N GLY A 202 1.16 -5.41 23.10
CA GLY A 202 0.04 -5.16 24.01
C GLY A 202 -1.20 -4.54 23.36
N THR A 203 -1.11 -4.02 22.14
CA THR A 203 -2.25 -3.34 21.47
C THR A 203 -3.04 -4.24 20.53
N ILE A 204 -2.54 -5.45 20.23
CA ILE A 204 -3.11 -6.38 19.23
C ILE A 204 -4.57 -6.71 19.52
N GLY A 205 -4.93 -7.02 20.77
CA GLY A 205 -6.32 -7.36 21.13
C GLY A 205 -7.30 -6.22 20.86
N ARG A 206 -6.90 -4.99 21.19
CA ARG A 206 -7.70 -3.78 20.93
C ARG A 206 -7.82 -3.49 19.44
N LEU A 207 -6.73 -3.66 18.67
CA LEU A 207 -6.75 -3.49 17.22
C LEU A 207 -7.70 -4.50 16.56
N ARG A 208 -7.63 -5.79 16.97
CA ARG A 208 -8.51 -6.86 16.48
C ARG A 208 -9.99 -6.49 16.57
N THR A 209 -10.45 -6.10 17.76
CA THR A 209 -11.86 -5.75 17.98
C THR A 209 -12.31 -4.59 17.10
N ARG A 210 -11.46 -3.55 16.94
CA ARG A 210 -11.78 -2.40 16.09
C ARG A 210 -11.81 -2.76 14.60
N ILE A 211 -10.90 -3.64 14.15
CA ILE A 211 -10.87 -4.14 12.78
C ILE A 211 -12.13 -4.97 12.52
N GLN A 212 -12.48 -5.92 13.39
CA GLN A 212 -13.69 -6.74 13.23
C GLN A 212 -14.96 -5.88 13.15
N ALA A 213 -15.13 -4.91 14.05
CA ALA A 213 -16.26 -3.98 14.02
C ALA A 213 -16.28 -3.12 12.74
N PHE A 214 -15.13 -2.81 12.15
CA PHE A 214 -15.06 -2.12 10.87
C PHE A 214 -15.46 -3.03 9.71
N LEU A 215 -15.01 -4.29 9.71
CA LEU A 215 -15.38 -5.28 8.71
C LEU A 215 -16.90 -5.54 8.72
N GLU A 216 -17.50 -5.69 9.90
CA GLU A 216 -18.97 -5.83 10.07
C GLU A 216 -19.77 -4.62 9.54
N MET A 217 -19.15 -3.43 9.46
CA MET A 217 -19.80 -2.21 8.97
C MET A 217 -19.81 -2.13 7.44
N ILE A 218 -18.85 -2.77 6.78
CA ILE A 218 -18.64 -2.67 5.33
C ILE A 218 -19.08 -3.94 4.57
N GLU A 219 -19.41 -5.02 5.28
CA GLU A 219 -20.17 -6.16 4.73
C GLU A 219 -21.60 -5.76 4.33
#